data_AF-A0A3D2TIX2-F1
#
_entry.id   AF-A0A3D2TIX2-F1
#
_cell.length_a   1.000
_cell.length_b   1.000
_cell.length_c   1.000
_cell.angle_alpha   90.00
_cell.angle_beta   90.00
_cell.angle_gamma   90.00
#
_symmetry.space_group_name_H-M   'P 1'
#
loop_
_entity.id
_entity.type
_entity.pdbx_description
1 polymer ?
#
loop_
_entity_poly.entity_id
_entity_poly.type
_entity_poly.pdbx_seq_one_letter_code
_entity_poly.pdbx_strand_id
1 'polypeptide(L)'
;MNFTQLENILGASAPNGAGVPVALVEALQTKWDDLGTPEPEDDVIIIRNYQPDPNATQFLSGTDPLSQSVTFIDGSNNSCEGVCIGYSTHATNQGQNFFGNTIFGNTTSLAPAANVVTVYEADDYLNKILNMLGSNSTLPDAQNFRVQNHSWVGTYENDSDDREALRRFDYAIDNNNILAAVGLGNSVPSNLPNLLVHSYNALAVGRMDGGHSSGHTVLSGYGTGRSKPDVVMPRLYTSSATSSASSIATFLHSSSGVLGTDAANSETLKAILMAGATKDEFPSWSQLDAGSQWHPLDDTYGAGELNVLNSYLMTVGGKATGSTTTPTTVPSHGWDYQTIQPGIVNALLYDFVVPAGSTAKELSIVSSWNAQISAPFNVGIPVVADLNLELVDSGGATVDITPGNGVVEGLSASTVDNVEHIYISDLPAGTYTLKVSSDSTHDFGLAWRMTTYSPTADFNGDGLVSGADLLAWQQGFGTTVLDPLGVGDLDSDSDIDEDDLDLFALSGTLTNAALGNGDADGDGDVDADDKMFFAQTYGAALPSSSVLQGQTSLAAGVPEPSSLLSAILGFFLWGSCQRRAWASV
;
A
#
# COMPACT_ATOMS: atom_id res chain seq x y z
N MET A 1 3.45 -2.88 -9.76
CA MET A 1 4.07 -2.27 -8.54
C MET A 1 3.98 -0.74 -8.46
N ASN A 2 3.97 0.04 -9.56
CA ASN A 2 3.91 1.54 -9.56
C ASN A 2 4.99 2.26 -8.73
N PHE A 3 6.12 1.62 -8.46
CA PHE A 3 7.21 2.24 -7.71
C PHE A 3 7.86 3.41 -8.47
N THR A 4 7.98 3.34 -9.80
CA THR A 4 8.53 4.43 -10.60
C THR A 4 7.69 5.70 -10.50
N GLN A 5 6.36 5.59 -10.51
CA GLN A 5 5.46 6.72 -10.26
C GLN A 5 5.69 7.29 -8.85
N LEU A 6 5.74 6.42 -7.83
CA LEU A 6 6.01 6.85 -6.46
C LEU A 6 7.38 7.55 -6.29
N GLU A 7 8.43 7.06 -6.96
CA GLU A 7 9.74 7.72 -6.99
C GLU A 7 9.69 9.08 -7.68
N ASN A 8 8.92 9.22 -8.77
CA ASN A 8 8.74 10.50 -9.44
C ASN A 8 8.05 11.52 -8.55
N ILE A 9 7.02 11.09 -7.80
CA ILE A 9 6.27 11.93 -6.87
C ILE A 9 7.14 12.37 -5.69
N LEU A 10 7.82 11.42 -5.03
CA LEU A 10 8.50 11.70 -3.76
C LEU A 10 9.95 12.17 -3.93
N GLY A 11 10.59 11.82 -5.05
CA GLY A 11 11.99 12.09 -5.32
C GLY A 11 12.89 11.68 -4.14
N ALA A 12 13.75 12.59 -3.71
CA ALA A 12 14.66 12.37 -2.58
C ALA A 12 13.96 12.22 -1.21
N SER A 13 12.66 12.49 -1.13
CA SER A 13 11.86 12.32 0.10
C SER A 13 11.26 10.93 0.22
N ALA A 14 11.46 10.05 -0.77
CA ALA A 14 10.96 8.69 -0.73
C ALA A 14 11.51 7.94 0.51
N PRO A 15 10.64 7.26 1.27
CA PRO A 15 11.07 6.31 2.29
C PRO A 15 12.02 5.25 1.70
N ASN A 16 12.82 4.61 2.53
CA ASN A 16 13.85 3.67 2.05
C ASN A 16 14.19 2.56 3.04
N GLY A 17 13.37 2.38 4.08
CA GLY A 17 13.56 1.37 5.13
C GLY A 17 14.54 1.77 6.23
N ALA A 18 15.09 3.00 6.23
CA ALA A 18 16.05 3.43 7.24
C ALA A 18 15.49 3.28 8.67
N GLY A 19 16.25 2.60 9.53
CA GLY A 19 15.91 2.41 10.94
C GLY A 19 14.81 1.37 11.22
N VAL A 20 14.27 0.72 10.19
CA VAL A 20 13.28 -0.35 10.36
C VAL A 20 14.02 -1.67 10.69
N PRO A 21 13.75 -2.30 11.86
CA PRO A 21 14.39 -3.55 12.20
C PRO A 21 13.77 -4.69 11.39
N VAL A 22 14.61 -5.41 10.64
CA VAL A 22 14.19 -6.50 9.74
C VAL A 22 14.93 -7.80 10.02
N ALA A 23 14.29 -8.92 9.71
CA ALA A 23 14.94 -10.22 9.69
C ALA A 23 14.61 -11.02 8.42
N LEU A 24 15.59 -11.82 8.01
CA LEU A 24 15.50 -12.78 6.91
C LEU A 24 15.64 -14.19 7.49
N VAL A 25 14.64 -15.04 7.29
CA VAL A 25 14.68 -16.43 7.73
C VAL A 25 14.75 -17.31 6.49
N GLU A 26 15.83 -18.08 6.37
CA GLU A 26 16.15 -18.83 5.16
C GLU A 26 16.35 -20.31 5.44
N ALA A 27 15.75 -21.14 4.59
CA ALA A 27 16.00 -22.56 4.59
C ALA A 27 17.42 -22.87 4.12
N LEU A 28 17.98 -23.96 4.63
CA LEU A 28 19.32 -24.41 4.26
C LEU A 28 19.40 -24.75 2.76
N GLN A 29 20.36 -24.14 2.08
CA GLN A 29 20.85 -24.65 0.81
C GLN A 29 21.90 -25.73 1.09
N THR A 30 21.56 -26.99 0.84
CA THR A 30 22.54 -28.08 0.85
C THR A 30 23.31 -28.08 -0.47
N LYS A 31 24.62 -27.86 -0.43
CA LYS A 31 25.52 -28.21 -1.53
C LYS A 31 26.21 -29.53 -1.18
N TRP A 32 26.06 -30.52 -2.04
CA TRP A 32 26.94 -31.67 -2.03
C TRP A 32 28.30 -31.19 -2.53
N ASP A 33 29.36 -31.35 -1.74
CA ASP A 33 30.72 -31.15 -2.22
C ASP A 33 31.10 -32.32 -3.13
N ASP A 34 30.50 -32.37 -4.32
CA ASP A 34 30.96 -33.29 -5.33
C ASP A 34 32.34 -32.81 -5.81
N LEU A 35 33.39 -33.24 -5.11
CA LEU A 35 34.73 -33.40 -5.66
C LEU A 35 34.71 -34.53 -6.72
N GLY A 36 33.77 -34.46 -7.67
CA GLY A 36 33.71 -35.19 -8.92
C GLY A 36 33.88 -36.71 -8.86
N THR A 37 33.49 -37.39 -7.78
CA THR A 37 33.48 -38.87 -7.77
C THR A 37 32.34 -39.43 -6.92
N PRO A 38 31.54 -40.37 -7.46
CA PRO A 38 30.53 -41.06 -6.68
C PRO A 38 31.16 -42.27 -5.98
N GLU A 39 31.24 -42.26 -4.65
CA GLU A 39 31.08 -43.46 -3.81
C GLU A 39 30.59 -43.01 -2.41
N PRO A 40 29.81 -43.85 -1.71
CA PRO A 40 29.12 -43.51 -0.47
C PRO A 40 29.98 -43.90 0.74
N GLU A 41 30.59 -42.93 1.41
CA GLU A 41 31.24 -43.16 2.71
C GLU A 41 30.90 -42.01 3.67
N ASP A 42 30.75 -42.36 4.96
CA ASP A 42 30.18 -41.59 6.08
C ASP A 42 30.89 -40.26 6.46
N ASP A 43 31.65 -39.65 5.53
CA ASP A 43 32.48 -38.45 5.71
C ASP A 43 32.17 -37.33 4.68
N VAL A 44 30.94 -37.26 4.17
CA VAL A 44 30.49 -36.13 3.34
C VAL A 44 30.35 -34.89 4.23
N ILE A 45 31.18 -33.87 3.99
CA ILE A 45 31.01 -32.55 4.64
C ILE A 45 29.79 -31.89 4.00
N ILE A 46 28.63 -32.04 4.63
CA ILE A 46 27.44 -31.30 4.24
C ILE A 46 27.68 -29.83 4.56
N ILE A 47 28.04 -29.04 3.55
CA ILE A 47 28.09 -27.58 3.64
C ILE A 47 26.65 -27.08 3.57
N ARG A 48 26.17 -26.53 4.68
CA ARG A 48 24.82 -25.97 4.80
C ARG A 48 24.94 -24.46 4.84
N ASN A 49 24.31 -23.77 3.90
CA ASN A 49 24.39 -22.31 3.79
C ASN A 49 22.99 -21.69 3.84
N TYR A 50 22.80 -20.67 4.66
CA TYR A 50 21.56 -19.88 4.72
C TYR A 50 21.81 -18.37 4.70
N GLN A 51 23.06 -17.93 4.91
CA GLN A 51 23.39 -16.51 4.91
C GLN A 51 23.57 -15.97 3.48
N PRO A 52 23.13 -14.72 3.20
CA PRO A 52 23.51 -13.99 1.99
C PRO A 52 25.03 -13.83 1.88
N ASP A 53 25.57 -13.71 0.66
CA ASP A 53 26.98 -13.37 0.45
C ASP A 53 27.20 -11.88 0.71
N PRO A 54 27.88 -11.46 1.80
CA PRO A 54 28.11 -10.05 2.11
C PRO A 54 28.97 -9.33 1.07
N ASN A 55 29.66 -10.05 0.19
CA ASN A 55 30.48 -9.49 -0.87
C ASN A 55 29.71 -9.28 -2.18
N ALA A 56 28.44 -9.69 -2.24
CA ALA A 56 27.60 -9.47 -3.40
C ALA A 56 27.40 -7.96 -3.62
N THR A 57 27.42 -7.53 -4.88
CA THR A 57 27.48 -6.10 -5.25
C THR A 57 26.31 -5.29 -4.70
N GLN A 58 25.13 -5.89 -4.49
CA GLN A 58 23.93 -5.27 -3.95
C GLN A 58 24.03 -4.94 -2.44
N PHE A 59 25.05 -5.45 -1.75
CA PHE A 59 25.21 -5.24 -0.30
C PHE A 59 26.43 -4.39 0.04
N LEU A 60 27.16 -3.92 -0.97
CA LEU A 60 28.34 -3.08 -0.82
C LEU A 60 27.96 -1.60 -0.85
N SER A 61 28.69 -0.78 -0.10
CA SER A 61 28.50 0.67 -0.05
C SER A 61 28.68 1.38 -1.40
N GLY A 62 29.46 0.83 -2.31
CA GLY A 62 29.73 1.44 -3.61
C GLY A 62 28.54 1.49 -4.56
N THR A 63 27.47 0.76 -4.26
CA THR A 63 26.21 0.71 -5.05
C THR A 63 25.03 1.30 -4.28
N ASP A 64 25.22 1.68 -3.01
CA ASP A 64 24.18 2.32 -2.19
C ASP A 64 24.10 3.83 -2.48
N PRO A 65 22.92 4.37 -2.81
CA PRO A 65 22.70 5.82 -2.82
C PRO A 65 23.13 6.54 -1.53
N LEU A 66 23.12 5.85 -0.38
CA LEU A 66 23.53 6.36 0.92
C LEU A 66 24.98 5.99 1.30
N SER A 67 25.70 5.30 0.42
CA SER A 67 27.09 4.84 0.61
C SER A 67 27.31 3.95 1.85
N GLN A 68 26.33 3.12 2.22
CA GLN A 68 26.38 2.17 3.33
C GLN A 68 26.33 0.72 2.83
N SER A 69 27.08 -0.15 3.51
CA SER A 69 27.01 -1.60 3.28
C SER A 69 25.92 -2.22 4.14
N VAL A 70 25.36 -3.35 3.68
CA VAL A 70 24.49 -4.18 4.51
C VAL A 70 25.33 -4.94 5.54
N THR A 71 24.94 -4.86 6.80
CA THR A 71 25.51 -5.60 7.92
C THR A 71 24.60 -6.76 8.26
N PHE A 72 25.11 -7.98 8.10
CA PHE A 72 24.40 -9.19 8.50
C PHE A 72 24.75 -9.58 9.93
N ILE A 73 23.72 -9.80 10.74
CA ILE A 73 23.81 -10.37 12.08
C ILE A 73 23.33 -11.81 11.98
N ASP A 74 24.17 -12.75 12.41
CA ASP A 74 23.79 -14.14 12.52
C ASP A 74 22.86 -14.34 13.73
N GLY A 75 21.56 -14.47 13.47
CA GLY A 75 20.55 -14.76 14.48
C GLY A 75 20.60 -16.20 15.01
N SER A 76 21.16 -17.12 14.21
CA SER A 76 21.29 -18.53 14.55
C SER A 76 22.61 -18.87 15.25
N ASN A 77 23.54 -17.91 15.37
CA ASN A 77 24.85 -18.10 16.02
C ASN A 77 25.62 -19.33 15.49
N ASN A 78 25.62 -19.53 14.17
CA ASN A 78 26.24 -20.67 13.47
C ASN A 78 25.75 -22.05 13.96
N SER A 79 24.53 -22.15 14.46
CA SER A 79 24.00 -23.42 14.99
C SER A 79 23.36 -24.34 13.96
N CYS A 80 23.56 -24.08 12.68
CA CYS A 80 23.13 -25.03 11.66
C CYS A 80 23.79 -26.39 11.94
N GLU A 81 23.06 -27.48 11.71
CA GLU A 81 23.63 -28.82 11.87
C GLU A 81 24.69 -29.05 10.77
N GLY A 82 25.96 -29.20 11.14
CA GLY A 82 27.08 -29.38 10.19
C GLY A 82 28.05 -28.20 10.13
N VAL A 83 28.58 -27.89 8.93
CA VAL A 83 29.57 -26.82 8.71
C VAL A 83 28.95 -25.68 7.89
N CYS A 84 28.67 -24.54 8.54
CA CYS A 84 28.22 -23.30 7.90
C CYS A 84 29.42 -22.41 7.52
N ILE A 85 30.06 -22.69 6.39
CA ILE A 85 31.24 -21.92 5.92
C ILE A 85 31.03 -21.20 4.58
N GLY A 86 29.82 -21.24 4.01
CA GLY A 86 29.52 -20.64 2.71
C GLY A 86 28.23 -19.81 2.70
N TYR A 87 27.97 -19.21 1.55
CA TYR A 87 26.80 -18.36 1.33
C TYR A 87 25.76 -19.05 0.45
N SER A 88 24.49 -18.76 0.71
CA SER A 88 23.36 -19.24 -0.05
C SER A 88 23.07 -18.29 -1.20
N THR A 89 23.06 -18.82 -2.43
CA THR A 89 22.63 -18.04 -3.60
C THR A 89 21.15 -17.67 -3.49
N HIS A 90 20.34 -18.55 -2.89
CA HIS A 90 18.93 -18.24 -2.62
C HIS A 90 18.82 -17.04 -1.68
N ALA A 91 19.42 -17.11 -0.49
CA ALA A 91 19.40 -16.00 0.48
C ALA A 91 19.98 -14.70 -0.08
N THR A 92 21.00 -14.77 -0.92
CA THR A 92 21.57 -13.61 -1.62
C THR A 92 20.56 -12.95 -2.56
N ASN A 93 19.78 -13.74 -3.31
CA ASN A 93 18.72 -13.23 -4.19
C ASN A 93 17.53 -12.69 -3.38
N GLN A 94 17.19 -13.33 -2.26
CA GLN A 94 16.13 -12.87 -1.37
C GLN A 94 16.50 -11.54 -0.72
N GLY A 95 17.74 -11.43 -0.21
CA GLY A 95 18.28 -10.17 0.29
C GLY A 95 18.31 -9.07 -0.77
N GLN A 96 18.65 -9.40 -2.03
CA GLN A 96 18.59 -8.43 -3.13
C GLN A 96 17.18 -7.87 -3.33
N ASN A 97 16.15 -8.71 -3.32
CA ASN A 97 14.75 -8.28 -3.49
C ASN A 97 14.17 -7.61 -2.23
N PHE A 98 14.78 -7.81 -1.07
CA PHE A 98 14.26 -7.31 0.21
C PHE A 98 14.90 -5.96 0.62
N PHE A 99 16.22 -5.90 0.70
CA PHE A 99 16.99 -4.74 1.20
C PHE A 99 18.22 -4.44 0.34
N GLY A 100 18.34 -5.05 -0.84
CA GLY A 100 19.47 -4.84 -1.73
C GLY A 100 19.48 -3.44 -2.34
N ASN A 101 20.69 -2.92 -2.58
CA ASN A 101 20.92 -1.66 -3.25
C ASN A 101 20.59 -1.74 -4.75
N THR A 102 20.30 -0.58 -5.35
CA THR A 102 20.15 -0.43 -6.79
C THR A 102 21.46 -0.79 -7.50
N ILE A 103 21.41 -1.80 -8.38
CA ILE A 103 22.57 -2.17 -9.21
C ILE A 103 22.31 -1.70 -10.63
N PHE A 104 23.24 -0.92 -11.20
CA PHE A 104 23.17 -0.43 -12.59
C PHE A 104 21.86 0.29 -12.95
N GLY A 105 21.26 0.99 -11.99
CA GLY A 105 19.98 1.69 -12.19
C GLY A 105 18.73 0.80 -12.13
N ASN A 106 18.86 -0.49 -11.78
CA ASN A 106 17.71 -1.37 -11.56
C ASN A 106 17.46 -1.54 -10.05
N THR A 107 16.39 -0.93 -9.56
CA THR A 107 15.94 -1.03 -8.17
C THR A 107 15.13 -2.31 -8.01
N THR A 108 15.68 -3.27 -7.25
CA THR A 108 15.03 -4.58 -7.00
C THR A 108 14.35 -4.66 -5.63
N SER A 109 14.73 -3.77 -4.72
CA SER A 109 14.21 -3.59 -3.36
C SER A 109 13.87 -2.11 -3.15
N LEU A 110 12.81 -1.83 -2.41
CA LEU A 110 12.39 -0.49 -2.00
C LEU A 110 12.95 -0.08 -0.63
N ALA A 111 13.67 -0.98 0.05
CA ALA A 111 14.19 -0.76 1.39
C ALA A 111 15.73 -0.85 1.47
N PRO A 112 16.50 -0.18 0.57
CA PRO A 112 17.97 -0.31 0.55
C PRO A 112 18.65 0.22 1.83
N ALA A 113 17.97 1.10 2.59
CA ALA A 113 18.50 1.62 3.85
C ALA A 113 18.16 0.74 5.07
N ALA A 114 17.42 -0.36 4.89
CA ALA A 114 17.26 -1.40 5.90
C ALA A 114 18.52 -2.29 5.94
N ASN A 115 19.65 -1.68 6.29
CA ASN A 115 20.98 -2.23 6.08
C ASN A 115 21.60 -2.91 7.31
N VAL A 116 20.82 -3.16 8.36
CA VAL A 116 21.19 -4.04 9.47
C VAL A 116 20.17 -5.16 9.53
N VAL A 117 20.58 -6.35 9.11
CA VAL A 117 19.66 -7.48 8.87
C VAL A 117 20.06 -8.65 9.76
N THR A 118 19.11 -9.12 10.57
CA THR A 118 19.31 -10.40 11.29
C THR A 118 18.90 -11.55 10.39
N VAL A 119 19.78 -12.54 10.23
CA VAL A 119 19.53 -13.71 9.39
C VAL A 119 19.44 -14.95 10.26
N TYR A 120 18.32 -15.68 10.14
CA TYR A 120 18.13 -16.96 10.80
C TYR A 120 18.12 -18.09 9.78
N GLU A 121 18.63 -19.23 10.21
CA GLU A 121 18.34 -20.51 9.57
C GLU A 121 16.94 -20.97 9.97
N ALA A 122 16.16 -21.50 9.03
CA ALA A 122 14.74 -21.82 9.23
C ALA A 122 14.48 -22.86 10.34
N ASP A 123 15.21 -23.97 10.38
CA ASP A 123 15.03 -24.99 11.42
C ASP A 123 15.43 -24.44 12.80
N ASP A 124 16.49 -23.64 12.87
CA ASP A 124 16.90 -22.97 14.09
C ASP A 124 15.88 -21.94 14.57
N TYR A 125 15.27 -21.18 13.64
CA TYR A 125 14.17 -20.28 13.94
C TYR A 125 13.00 -21.04 14.55
N LEU A 126 12.56 -22.13 13.91
CA LEU A 126 11.48 -22.96 14.44
C LEU A 126 11.83 -23.57 15.82
N ASN A 127 13.04 -24.10 15.97
CA ASN A 127 13.43 -24.84 17.15
C ASN A 127 13.74 -23.95 18.36
N LYS A 128 14.39 -22.80 18.15
CA LYS A 128 14.85 -21.91 19.21
C LYS A 128 14.03 -20.65 19.35
N ILE A 129 13.67 -20.01 18.25
CA ILE A 129 12.88 -18.77 18.32
C ILE A 129 11.42 -19.10 18.61
N LEU A 130 10.83 -20.05 17.89
CA LEU A 130 9.48 -20.51 18.20
C LEU A 130 9.45 -21.50 19.38
N ASN A 131 10.62 -21.98 19.84
CA ASN A 131 10.77 -22.91 20.96
C ASN A 131 10.06 -24.27 20.74
N MET A 132 10.11 -24.82 19.52
CA MET A 132 9.53 -26.14 19.20
C MET A 132 10.17 -27.31 19.96
N LEU A 133 11.41 -27.17 20.42
CA LEU A 133 12.07 -28.17 21.29
C LEU A 133 11.81 -27.95 22.78
N GLY A 134 11.14 -26.85 23.13
CA GLY A 134 10.75 -26.51 24.49
C GLY A 134 9.56 -27.33 24.97
N SER A 135 9.09 -27.01 26.19
CA SER A 135 7.80 -27.54 26.62
C SER A 135 6.66 -26.90 25.80
N ASN A 136 5.50 -27.55 25.75
CA ASN A 136 4.33 -27.03 25.05
C ASN A 136 3.85 -25.65 25.58
N SER A 137 4.33 -25.22 26.75
CA SER A 137 4.03 -23.90 27.32
C SER A 137 5.20 -22.93 27.30
N THR A 138 6.36 -23.34 26.78
CA THR A 138 7.48 -22.43 26.56
C THR A 138 7.06 -21.43 25.48
N LEU A 139 7.03 -20.14 25.82
CA LEU A 139 6.67 -19.09 24.88
C LEU A 139 7.76 -18.94 23.81
N PRO A 140 7.41 -18.56 22.57
CA PRO A 140 8.37 -18.06 21.60
C PRO A 140 9.23 -16.93 22.18
N ASP A 141 10.50 -16.89 21.78
CA ASP A 141 11.42 -15.82 22.16
C ASP A 141 10.97 -14.52 21.51
N ALA A 142 10.77 -13.47 22.32
CA ALA A 142 10.32 -12.18 21.82
C ALA A 142 11.28 -11.64 20.74
N GLN A 143 10.73 -11.32 19.57
CA GLN A 143 11.45 -10.75 18.45
C GLN A 143 11.17 -9.24 18.38
N ASN A 144 12.19 -8.42 18.09
CA ASN A 144 12.02 -6.98 17.95
C ASN A 144 12.23 -6.55 16.49
N PHE A 145 11.45 -7.14 15.59
CA PHE A 145 11.45 -6.82 14.16
C PHE A 145 10.10 -6.26 13.76
N ARG A 146 10.09 -5.33 12.82
CA ARG A 146 8.84 -4.84 12.20
C ARG A 146 8.45 -5.69 11.02
N VAL A 147 9.44 -6.19 10.27
CA VAL A 147 9.22 -7.06 9.12
C VAL A 147 10.09 -8.30 9.21
N GLN A 148 9.49 -9.45 8.97
CA GLN A 148 10.21 -10.70 8.76
C GLN A 148 9.89 -11.28 7.38
N ASN A 149 10.92 -11.78 6.71
CA ASN A 149 10.79 -12.49 5.45
C ASN A 149 11.03 -13.99 5.64
N HIS A 150 10.07 -14.81 5.22
CA HIS A 150 10.12 -16.27 5.24
C HIS A 150 9.91 -16.81 3.83
N SER A 151 10.94 -16.73 3.00
CA SER A 151 10.89 -17.11 1.57
C SER A 151 11.10 -18.61 1.33
N TRP A 152 10.46 -19.45 2.16
CA TRP A 152 10.57 -20.91 2.12
C TRP A 152 9.22 -21.55 2.47
N VAL A 153 9.09 -22.85 2.16
CA VAL A 153 7.91 -23.66 2.50
C VAL A 153 8.40 -24.94 3.20
N GLY A 154 7.55 -25.55 4.01
CA GLY A 154 7.93 -26.76 4.74
C GLY A 154 6.75 -27.46 5.42
N THR A 155 7.08 -28.59 6.04
CA THR A 155 6.21 -29.38 6.90
C THR A 155 7.08 -30.21 7.84
N TYR A 156 6.58 -30.47 9.06
CA TYR A 156 7.10 -31.49 9.96
C TYR A 156 6.72 -32.91 9.55
N GLU A 157 5.97 -33.07 8.45
CA GLU A 157 5.32 -34.33 8.04
C GLU A 157 4.39 -34.89 9.15
N ASN A 158 3.93 -34.00 10.03
CA ASN A 158 3.09 -34.28 11.17
C ASN A 158 2.21 -33.07 11.45
N ASP A 159 0.91 -33.22 11.18
CA ASP A 159 -0.08 -32.16 11.39
C ASP A 159 -0.09 -31.61 12.83
N SER A 160 0.28 -32.42 13.84
CA SER A 160 0.33 -31.93 15.22
C SER A 160 1.45 -30.92 15.43
N ASP A 161 2.62 -31.21 14.86
CA ASP A 161 3.80 -30.36 15.00
C ASP A 161 3.68 -29.13 14.09
N ASP A 162 3.12 -29.30 12.88
CA ASP A 162 2.78 -28.18 11.98
C ASP A 162 1.82 -27.19 12.65
N ARG A 163 0.76 -27.68 13.30
CA ARG A 163 -0.16 -26.83 14.07
C ARG A 163 0.51 -26.14 15.24
N GLU A 164 1.37 -26.84 15.98
CA GLU A 164 2.07 -26.24 17.10
C GLU A 164 2.99 -25.10 16.65
N ALA A 165 3.76 -25.32 15.57
CA ALA A 165 4.63 -24.31 14.99
C ALA A 165 3.84 -23.08 14.52
N LEU A 166 2.72 -23.30 13.83
CA LEU A 166 1.82 -22.22 13.41
C LEU A 166 1.27 -21.42 14.59
N ARG A 167 0.83 -22.10 15.66
CA ARG A 167 0.32 -21.44 16.87
C ARG A 167 1.39 -20.57 17.55
N ARG A 168 2.63 -21.06 17.58
CA ARG A 168 3.77 -20.31 18.11
C ARG A 168 4.12 -19.12 17.20
N PHE A 169 4.03 -19.31 15.90
CA PHE A 169 4.29 -18.25 14.93
C PHE A 169 3.26 -17.11 15.00
N ASP A 170 1.97 -17.45 15.00
CA ASP A 170 0.89 -16.47 15.14
C ASP A 170 0.93 -15.78 16.51
N TYR A 171 1.26 -16.51 17.59
CA TYR A 171 1.54 -15.90 18.91
C TYR A 171 2.68 -14.87 18.85
N ALA A 172 3.78 -15.19 18.15
CA ALA A 172 4.93 -14.29 18.05
C ALA A 172 4.58 -13.04 17.24
N ILE A 173 3.86 -13.19 16.12
CA ILE A 173 3.38 -12.07 15.31
C ILE A 173 2.52 -11.12 16.14
N ASP A 174 1.51 -11.67 16.84
CA ASP A 174 0.55 -10.89 17.62
C ASP A 174 1.22 -10.16 18.80
N ASN A 175 2.02 -10.87 19.60
CA ASN A 175 2.64 -10.29 20.79
C ASN A 175 3.85 -9.38 20.52
N ASN A 176 4.45 -9.48 19.33
CA ASN A 176 5.62 -8.67 18.98
C ASN A 176 5.32 -7.65 17.88
N ASN A 177 4.08 -7.63 17.37
CA ASN A 177 3.62 -6.68 16.34
C ASN A 177 4.53 -6.69 15.11
N ILE A 178 4.58 -7.87 14.47
CA ILE A 178 5.46 -8.17 13.33
C ILE A 178 4.64 -8.38 12.07
N LEU A 179 4.95 -7.67 10.99
CA LEU A 179 4.47 -8.09 9.67
C LEU A 179 5.38 -9.20 9.12
N ALA A 180 4.96 -10.46 9.25
CA ALA A 180 5.70 -11.59 8.70
C ALA A 180 5.17 -11.95 7.30
N ALA A 181 5.99 -11.79 6.27
CA ALA A 181 5.67 -12.22 4.92
C ALA A 181 6.14 -13.67 4.70
N VAL A 182 5.25 -14.53 4.21
CA VAL A 182 5.50 -15.97 4.02
C VAL A 182 5.27 -16.39 2.57
N GLY A 183 6.16 -17.23 2.04
CA GLY A 183 6.09 -17.69 0.66
C GLY A 183 5.20 -18.93 0.46
N LEU A 184 4.67 -19.08 -0.75
CA LEU A 184 3.88 -20.23 -1.19
C LEU A 184 4.72 -21.21 -2.04
N GLY A 185 4.16 -22.39 -2.35
CA GLY A 185 4.79 -23.33 -3.29
C GLY A 185 4.80 -22.80 -4.73
N ASN A 186 5.80 -23.13 -5.54
CA ASN A 186 5.94 -22.67 -6.94
C ASN A 186 5.29 -23.62 -7.97
N SER A 187 4.10 -24.18 -7.69
CA SER A 187 3.46 -25.13 -8.60
C SER A 187 1.94 -25.09 -8.53
N VAL A 188 1.28 -25.15 -9.71
CA VAL A 188 -0.18 -25.19 -9.88
C VAL A 188 -0.67 -26.52 -10.46
N PRO A 189 -1.88 -26.99 -10.09
CA PRO A 189 -2.54 -26.77 -8.81
C PRO A 189 -1.86 -27.65 -7.76
N SER A 190 -1.41 -27.07 -6.65
CA SER A 190 -0.90 -27.84 -5.52
C SER A 190 -1.53 -27.36 -4.21
N ASN A 191 -1.74 -28.29 -3.29
CA ASN A 191 -2.20 -27.98 -1.94
C ASN A 191 -1.28 -26.96 -1.29
N LEU A 192 -1.83 -26.08 -0.45
CA LEU A 192 -1.05 -25.19 0.38
C LEU A 192 -0.05 -26.02 1.23
N PRO A 193 1.24 -25.62 1.30
CA PRO A 193 2.21 -26.25 2.20
C PRO A 193 1.81 -26.06 3.66
N ASN A 194 1.91 -27.13 4.47
CA ASN A 194 1.33 -27.20 5.82
C ASN A 194 1.85 -26.18 6.86
N LEU A 195 3.08 -25.67 6.76
CA LEU A 195 3.60 -24.69 7.71
C LEU A 195 3.08 -23.27 7.41
N LEU A 196 3.97 -22.28 7.33
CA LEU A 196 3.67 -20.89 7.60
C LEU A 196 2.57 -20.27 6.73
N VAL A 197 2.28 -20.85 5.56
CA VAL A 197 1.18 -20.42 4.66
C VAL A 197 -0.20 -20.49 5.33
N HIS A 198 -0.39 -21.41 6.28
CA HIS A 198 -1.65 -21.54 7.03
C HIS A 198 -1.78 -20.54 8.19
N SER A 199 -0.78 -19.71 8.45
CA SER A 199 -0.84 -18.67 9.49
C SER A 199 -2.06 -17.76 9.30
N TYR A 200 -2.71 -17.40 10.41
CA TYR A 200 -3.72 -16.35 10.43
C TYR A 200 -3.06 -14.98 10.24
N ASN A 201 -1.98 -14.73 10.98
CA ASN A 201 -1.49 -13.37 11.21
C ASN A 201 -0.46 -12.94 10.15
N ALA A 202 0.19 -13.88 9.48
CA ALA A 202 1.15 -13.60 8.42
C ALA A 202 0.49 -13.08 7.13
N LEU A 203 1.30 -12.43 6.30
CA LEU A 203 0.96 -12.06 4.93
C LEU A 203 1.54 -13.11 3.97
N ALA A 204 0.69 -13.96 3.40
CA ALA A 204 1.06 -14.96 2.41
C ALA A 204 1.13 -14.34 1.01
N VAL A 205 2.27 -14.49 0.33
CA VAL A 205 2.58 -13.74 -0.89
C VAL A 205 2.78 -14.65 -2.11
N GLY A 206 1.84 -14.57 -3.05
CA GLY A 206 1.86 -15.32 -4.30
C GLY A 206 2.50 -14.58 -5.47
N ARG A 207 2.32 -15.14 -6.67
CA ARG A 207 2.93 -14.72 -7.94
C ARG A 207 1.87 -14.11 -8.84
N MET A 208 2.21 -13.05 -9.57
CA MET A 208 1.29 -12.43 -10.53
C MET A 208 0.81 -13.40 -11.62
N ASP A 209 1.61 -14.42 -11.99
CA ASP A 209 1.23 -15.36 -13.05
C ASP A 209 0.32 -16.49 -12.56
N GLY A 210 -0.11 -16.44 -11.29
CA GLY A 210 -0.92 -17.47 -10.66
C GLY A 210 -0.19 -18.80 -10.43
N GLY A 211 1.09 -18.92 -10.75
CA GLY A 211 1.86 -20.18 -10.76
C GLY A 211 2.24 -20.73 -9.38
N HIS A 212 1.50 -20.40 -8.32
CA HIS A 212 1.75 -20.80 -6.94
C HIS A 212 0.69 -21.77 -6.40
N SER A 213 0.99 -22.44 -5.29
CA SER A 213 -0.05 -23.13 -4.50
C SER A 213 -1.07 -22.11 -4.01
N SER A 214 -2.36 -22.41 -4.09
CA SER A 214 -3.42 -21.43 -3.84
C SER A 214 -4.71 -22.10 -3.34
N GLY A 215 -5.70 -21.31 -2.96
CA GLY A 215 -7.00 -21.74 -2.45
C GLY A 215 -7.08 -21.78 -0.92
N HIS A 216 -7.85 -22.71 -0.39
CA HIS A 216 -8.24 -22.71 1.02
C HIS A 216 -7.25 -23.45 1.93
N THR A 217 -7.10 -22.95 3.15
CA THR A 217 -6.42 -23.65 4.24
C THR A 217 -7.11 -24.98 4.57
N VAL A 218 -6.32 -26.05 4.69
CA VAL A 218 -6.80 -27.44 4.87
C VAL A 218 -6.39 -28.10 6.19
N LEU A 219 -5.51 -27.47 6.99
CA LEU A 219 -4.99 -28.08 8.21
C LEU A 219 -6.05 -28.13 9.33
N SER A 220 -6.63 -29.32 9.52
CA SER A 220 -7.68 -29.55 10.53
C SER A 220 -7.21 -29.21 11.94
N GLY A 221 -8.04 -28.50 12.71
CA GLY A 221 -7.69 -28.00 14.05
C GLY A 221 -6.86 -26.70 14.04
N TYR A 222 -6.73 -26.06 12.87
CA TYR A 222 -6.07 -24.77 12.66
C TYR A 222 -6.78 -23.91 11.60
N GLY A 223 -8.10 -23.76 11.72
CA GLY A 223 -8.89 -22.87 10.87
C GLY A 223 -8.85 -23.22 9.40
N THR A 224 -9.62 -24.22 9.00
CA THR A 224 -9.78 -24.61 7.59
C THR A 224 -10.75 -23.68 6.86
N GLY A 225 -10.58 -23.52 5.55
CA GLY A 225 -11.51 -22.79 4.68
C GLY A 225 -11.10 -21.35 4.39
N ARG A 226 -10.05 -20.83 5.05
CA ARG A 226 -9.54 -19.47 4.82
C ARG A 226 -8.81 -19.34 3.50
N SER A 227 -8.98 -18.23 2.80
CA SER A 227 -8.39 -17.97 1.48
C SER A 227 -6.88 -17.66 1.57
N LYS A 228 -6.09 -18.23 0.66
CA LYS A 228 -4.67 -17.90 0.43
C LYS A 228 -4.33 -17.95 -1.07
N PRO A 229 -3.44 -17.08 -1.58
CA PRO A 229 -2.61 -16.11 -0.85
C PRO A 229 -3.40 -14.88 -0.37
N ASP A 230 -2.77 -14.03 0.44
CA ASP A 230 -3.37 -12.75 0.84
C ASP A 230 -3.20 -11.70 -0.29
N VAL A 231 -2.03 -11.69 -0.95
CA VAL A 231 -1.70 -10.82 -2.10
C VAL A 231 -0.77 -11.53 -3.08
N VAL A 232 -0.59 -11.00 -4.28
CA VAL A 232 0.46 -11.42 -5.22
C VAL A 232 1.45 -10.29 -5.53
N MET A 233 2.63 -10.66 -6.02
CA MET A 233 3.65 -9.73 -6.49
C MET A 233 4.05 -10.03 -7.95
N PRO A 234 4.52 -9.01 -8.71
CA PRO A 234 4.98 -9.19 -10.08
C PRO A 234 6.37 -9.84 -10.15
N ARG A 235 6.42 -11.10 -9.73
CA ARG A 235 7.62 -11.92 -9.61
C ARG A 235 7.37 -13.33 -10.10
N LEU A 236 8.38 -13.87 -10.78
CA LEU A 236 8.37 -15.22 -11.33
C LEU A 236 8.95 -16.30 -10.40
N TYR A 237 9.17 -16.00 -9.12
CA TYR A 237 9.23 -17.01 -8.03
C TYR A 237 8.51 -16.52 -6.77
N THR A 238 7.85 -17.41 -6.00
CA THR A 238 7.19 -17.07 -4.72
C THR A 238 8.17 -16.55 -3.68
N SER A 239 9.41 -17.05 -3.67
CA SER A 239 10.46 -16.50 -2.83
C SER A 239 10.69 -15.03 -3.18
N SER A 240 11.01 -14.71 -4.45
CA SER A 240 11.21 -13.32 -4.88
C SER A 240 9.99 -12.44 -4.64
N ALA A 241 8.77 -12.97 -4.80
CA ALA A 241 7.52 -12.30 -4.44
C ALA A 241 7.50 -11.92 -2.95
N THR A 242 7.72 -12.88 -2.07
CA THR A 242 7.72 -12.69 -0.61
C THR A 242 8.72 -11.63 -0.18
N SER A 243 9.96 -11.69 -0.69
CA SER A 243 10.99 -10.67 -0.38
C SER A 243 10.64 -9.28 -0.91
N SER A 244 10.01 -9.20 -2.08
CA SER A 244 9.59 -7.90 -2.63
C SER A 244 8.45 -7.29 -1.80
N ALA A 245 7.48 -8.10 -1.34
CA ALA A 245 6.44 -7.62 -0.42
C ALA A 245 7.02 -7.20 0.94
N SER A 246 8.02 -7.93 1.45
CA SER A 246 8.75 -7.54 2.68
C SER A 246 9.45 -6.20 2.50
N SER A 247 10.03 -5.96 1.32
CA SER A 247 10.66 -4.69 0.95
C SER A 247 9.66 -3.54 0.99
N ILE A 248 8.47 -3.72 0.42
CA ILE A 248 7.41 -2.71 0.43
C ILE A 248 6.94 -2.42 1.86
N ALA A 249 6.71 -3.46 2.67
CA ALA A 249 6.34 -3.27 4.08
C ALA A 249 7.40 -2.48 4.86
N THR A 250 8.68 -2.76 4.60
CA THR A 250 9.81 -2.07 5.26
C THR A 250 9.93 -0.62 4.80
N PHE A 251 9.73 -0.38 3.50
CA PHE A 251 9.60 0.97 2.95
C PHE A 251 8.49 1.74 3.66
N LEU A 252 7.28 1.18 3.75
CA LEU A 252 6.14 1.83 4.41
C LEU A 252 6.39 2.08 5.89
N HIS A 253 7.00 1.16 6.63
CA HIS A 253 7.38 1.38 8.04
C HIS A 253 8.31 2.58 8.27
N SER A 254 9.10 2.96 7.26
CA SER A 254 9.95 4.14 7.29
C SER A 254 9.26 5.42 6.79
N SER A 255 8.02 5.33 6.31
CA SER A 255 7.25 6.49 5.85
C SER A 255 6.73 7.33 7.02
N SER A 256 6.54 8.63 6.78
CA SER A 256 5.98 9.54 7.80
C SER A 256 4.52 9.22 8.16
N GLY A 257 3.78 8.54 7.29
CA GLY A 257 2.40 8.09 7.55
C GLY A 257 2.32 6.91 8.52
N VAL A 258 3.39 6.12 8.63
CA VAL A 258 3.44 4.90 9.46
C VAL A 258 4.30 5.09 10.71
N LEU A 259 5.44 5.78 10.59
CA LEU A 259 6.40 5.88 11.68
C LEU A 259 5.79 6.58 12.90
N GLY A 260 5.64 5.81 13.99
CA GLY A 260 5.10 6.32 15.25
C GLY A 260 3.57 6.45 15.28
N THR A 261 2.86 5.87 14.31
CA THR A 261 1.39 5.83 14.25
C THR A 261 0.89 4.39 14.40
N ASP A 262 -0.43 4.22 14.58
CA ASP A 262 -1.03 2.88 14.65
C ASP A 262 -1.06 2.16 13.28
N ALA A 263 -0.75 2.85 12.16
CA ALA A 263 -0.53 2.17 10.87
C ALA A 263 0.69 1.24 10.91
N ALA A 264 1.58 1.39 11.89
CA ALA A 264 2.69 0.45 12.10
C ALA A 264 2.25 -0.87 12.76
N ASN A 265 0.99 -1.01 13.17
CA ASN A 265 0.48 -2.28 13.69
C ASN A 265 0.30 -3.29 12.55
N SER A 266 0.66 -4.55 12.81
CA SER A 266 0.69 -5.63 11.83
C SER A 266 -0.64 -5.80 11.09
N GLU A 267 -1.75 -5.68 11.80
CA GLU A 267 -3.13 -5.75 11.33
C GLU A 267 -3.44 -4.60 10.37
N THR A 268 -3.05 -3.38 10.73
CA THR A 268 -3.31 -2.17 9.93
C THR A 268 -2.43 -2.15 8.70
N LEU A 269 -1.14 -2.45 8.84
CA LEU A 269 -0.26 -2.50 7.68
C LEU A 269 -0.63 -3.62 6.72
N LYS A 270 -1.05 -4.79 7.24
CA LYS A 270 -1.59 -5.88 6.42
C LYS A 270 -2.86 -5.43 5.66
N ALA A 271 -3.79 -4.76 6.33
CA ALA A 271 -4.98 -4.18 5.69
C ALA A 271 -4.61 -3.15 4.61
N ILE A 272 -3.65 -2.26 4.86
CA ILE A 272 -3.14 -1.27 3.89
C ILE A 272 -2.57 -1.97 2.64
N LEU A 273 -1.73 -2.99 2.82
CA LEU A 273 -1.14 -3.71 1.69
C LEU A 273 -2.19 -4.44 0.84
N MET A 274 -3.23 -5.00 1.47
CA MET A 274 -4.32 -5.70 0.77
C MET A 274 -5.30 -4.73 0.10
N ALA A 275 -5.74 -3.67 0.78
CA ALA A 275 -6.64 -2.66 0.21
C ALA A 275 -5.99 -1.96 -0.99
N GLY A 276 -4.68 -1.78 -0.94
CA GLY A 276 -3.89 -1.12 -1.99
C GLY A 276 -3.72 -1.96 -3.25
N ALA A 277 -4.02 -3.26 -3.22
CA ALA A 277 -3.79 -4.15 -4.34
C ALA A 277 -4.67 -3.83 -5.57
N THR A 278 -4.08 -3.96 -6.76
CA THR A 278 -4.73 -3.79 -8.07
C THR A 278 -5.26 -5.12 -8.61
N LYS A 279 -6.28 -5.05 -9.47
CA LYS A 279 -6.95 -6.22 -10.05
C LYS A 279 -7.06 -6.17 -11.57
N ASP A 280 -6.73 -5.04 -12.20
CA ASP A 280 -6.79 -4.84 -13.65
C ASP A 280 -5.97 -5.87 -14.45
N GLU A 281 -4.89 -6.35 -13.85
CA GLU A 281 -4.01 -7.37 -14.43
C GLU A 281 -4.65 -8.77 -14.46
N PHE A 282 -5.77 -8.95 -13.74
CA PHE A 282 -6.42 -10.24 -13.50
C PHE A 282 -7.90 -10.18 -13.93
N PRO A 283 -8.20 -10.36 -15.23
CA PRO A 283 -9.58 -10.43 -15.72
C PRO A 283 -10.43 -11.54 -15.09
N SER A 284 -9.80 -12.53 -14.47
CA SER A 284 -10.45 -13.64 -13.77
C SER A 284 -10.58 -13.44 -12.27
N TRP A 285 -10.12 -12.30 -11.72
CA TRP A 285 -10.21 -12.04 -10.30
C TRP A 285 -11.68 -12.06 -9.85
N SER A 286 -11.97 -12.83 -8.80
CA SER A 286 -13.32 -12.95 -8.25
C SER A 286 -13.30 -13.31 -6.78
N GLN A 287 -14.28 -12.79 -6.05
CA GLN A 287 -14.62 -13.26 -4.70
C GLN A 287 -15.46 -14.54 -4.70
N LEU A 288 -15.67 -15.15 -5.87
CA LEU A 288 -16.30 -16.46 -5.99
C LEU A 288 -15.24 -17.52 -6.27
N ASP A 289 -15.23 -18.58 -5.46
CA ASP A 289 -14.43 -19.76 -5.75
C ASP A 289 -14.97 -20.53 -6.96
N ALA A 290 -14.24 -21.57 -7.37
CA ALA A 290 -14.64 -22.45 -8.48
C ALA A 290 -16.00 -23.15 -8.27
N GLY A 291 -16.49 -23.21 -7.03
CA GLY A 291 -17.80 -23.73 -6.63
C GLY A 291 -18.88 -22.66 -6.51
N SER A 292 -18.59 -21.40 -6.87
CA SER A 292 -19.47 -20.24 -6.70
C SER A 292 -19.83 -19.94 -5.25
N GLN A 293 -18.95 -20.27 -4.30
CA GLN A 293 -19.04 -19.79 -2.92
C GLN A 293 -18.28 -18.48 -2.78
N TRP A 294 -18.87 -17.55 -2.04
CA TRP A 294 -18.26 -16.26 -1.77
C TRP A 294 -17.16 -16.38 -0.70
N HIS A 295 -16.06 -15.68 -0.91
CA HIS A 295 -14.96 -15.49 0.03
C HIS A 295 -14.44 -14.05 -0.04
N PRO A 296 -13.81 -13.52 1.03
CA PRO A 296 -13.27 -12.16 1.00
C PRO A 296 -12.20 -11.96 -0.09
N LEU A 297 -11.40 -12.99 -0.39
CA LEU A 297 -10.27 -12.91 -1.30
C LEU A 297 -10.41 -13.90 -2.47
N ASP A 298 -9.78 -13.59 -3.60
CA ASP A 298 -9.67 -14.52 -4.74
C ASP A 298 -8.74 -15.69 -4.41
N ASP A 299 -9.15 -16.91 -4.79
CA ASP A 299 -8.45 -18.16 -4.51
C ASP A 299 -7.03 -18.23 -5.10
N THR A 300 -6.75 -17.46 -6.15
CA THR A 300 -5.45 -17.46 -6.85
C THR A 300 -4.67 -16.20 -6.54
N TYR A 301 -5.32 -15.04 -6.59
CA TYR A 301 -4.66 -13.74 -6.56
C TYR A 301 -4.82 -12.99 -5.24
N GLY A 302 -5.56 -13.53 -4.27
CA GLY A 302 -5.82 -12.88 -2.99
C GLY A 302 -6.58 -11.56 -3.18
N ALA A 303 -6.13 -10.49 -2.52
CA ALA A 303 -6.66 -9.14 -2.75
C ALA A 303 -6.24 -8.53 -4.10
N GLY A 304 -5.30 -9.15 -4.82
CA GLY A 304 -4.74 -8.67 -6.08
C GLY A 304 -3.21 -8.48 -6.03
N GLU A 305 -2.67 -7.74 -7.01
CA GLU A 305 -1.24 -7.41 -7.08
C GLU A 305 -0.94 -6.22 -6.17
N LEU A 306 0.00 -6.40 -5.23
CA LEU A 306 0.37 -5.35 -4.30
C LEU A 306 0.92 -4.12 -5.04
N ASN A 307 0.32 -2.96 -4.77
CA ASN A 307 0.71 -1.67 -5.31
C ASN A 307 1.25 -0.74 -4.21
N VAL A 308 2.52 -0.33 -4.32
CA VAL A 308 3.17 0.49 -3.28
C VAL A 308 2.65 1.92 -3.24
N LEU A 309 2.27 2.49 -4.39
CA LEU A 309 1.71 3.84 -4.46
C LEU A 309 0.39 3.90 -3.71
N ASN A 310 -0.57 3.03 -4.06
CA ASN A 310 -1.87 2.95 -3.38
C ASN A 310 -1.71 2.73 -1.86
N SER A 311 -0.80 1.83 -1.49
CA SER A 311 -0.49 1.55 -0.08
C SER A 311 0.07 2.79 0.62
N TYR A 312 1.01 3.51 -0.01
CA TYR A 312 1.59 4.73 0.53
C TYR A 312 0.55 5.85 0.68
N LEU A 313 -0.31 6.07 -0.32
CA LEU A 313 -1.36 7.08 -0.29
C LEU A 313 -2.31 6.89 0.90
N MET A 314 -2.68 5.65 1.22
CA MET A 314 -3.45 5.38 2.45
C MET A 314 -2.68 5.78 3.71
N THR A 315 -1.38 5.49 3.80
CA THR A 315 -0.58 5.86 4.98
C THR A 315 -0.55 7.37 5.21
N VAL A 316 -0.43 8.17 4.13
CA VAL A 316 -0.39 9.64 4.23
C VAL A 316 -1.78 10.29 4.26
N GLY A 317 -2.82 9.60 3.78
CA GLY A 317 -4.23 9.98 3.98
C GLY A 317 -4.64 9.95 5.46
N GLY A 318 -3.95 9.13 6.24
CA GLY A 318 -3.95 9.19 7.70
C GLY A 318 -5.11 8.46 8.38
N LYS A 319 -5.11 8.53 9.72
CA LYS A 319 -6.11 7.85 10.55
C LYS A 319 -7.46 8.56 10.50
N ALA A 320 -8.54 7.85 10.20
CA ALA A 320 -9.89 8.30 10.47
C ALA A 320 -10.57 7.36 11.47
N THR A 321 -11.01 7.89 12.62
CA THR A 321 -11.57 7.08 13.71
C THR A 321 -13.07 6.90 13.53
N GLY A 322 -13.51 5.64 13.39
CA GLY A 322 -14.92 5.27 13.33
C GLY A 322 -15.68 5.58 14.62
N SER A 323 -16.99 5.75 14.50
CA SER A 323 -17.86 6.17 15.60
C SER A 323 -19.07 5.24 15.74
N THR A 324 -19.55 5.00 16.96
CA THR A 324 -20.70 4.13 17.23
C THR A 324 -22.05 4.84 17.16
N THR A 325 -22.07 6.13 16.82
CA THR A 325 -23.29 6.96 16.88
C THR A 325 -23.54 7.73 15.60
N THR A 326 -22.65 8.67 15.28
CA THR A 326 -22.66 9.44 14.04
C THR A 326 -21.50 8.97 13.18
N PRO A 327 -21.72 8.51 11.94
CA PRO A 327 -20.63 8.11 11.05
C PRO A 327 -19.58 9.21 10.89
N THR A 328 -18.32 8.81 10.80
CA THR A 328 -17.21 9.71 10.52
C THR A 328 -17.01 9.80 9.01
N THR A 329 -17.18 10.98 8.40
CA THR A 329 -16.81 11.16 6.98
C THR A 329 -15.31 10.96 6.81
N VAL A 330 -14.92 10.09 5.88
CA VAL A 330 -13.51 9.73 5.64
C VAL A 330 -12.99 10.34 4.32
N PRO A 331 -11.67 10.60 4.23
CA PRO A 331 -11.03 10.91 2.95
C PRO A 331 -11.06 9.71 2.00
N SER A 332 -10.70 9.94 0.74
CA SER A 332 -10.63 8.89 -0.30
C SER A 332 -9.63 7.78 0.05
N HIS A 333 -8.56 8.12 0.75
CA HIS A 333 -7.53 7.18 1.19
C HIS A 333 -7.31 7.32 2.69
N GLY A 334 -7.26 6.22 3.42
CA GLY A 334 -7.00 6.27 4.85
C GLY A 334 -6.98 4.91 5.52
N TRP A 335 -6.84 4.94 6.84
CA TRP A 335 -6.81 3.75 7.67
C TRP A 335 -7.39 4.02 9.06
N ASP A 336 -7.66 2.96 9.82
CA ASP A 336 -7.99 3.03 11.24
C ASP A 336 -7.38 1.84 11.99
N TYR A 337 -7.20 2.02 13.29
CA TYR A 337 -6.86 0.95 14.23
C TYR A 337 -7.59 1.21 15.53
N GLN A 338 -8.46 0.29 15.92
CA GLN A 338 -9.27 0.39 17.12
C GLN A 338 -9.51 -0.99 17.75
N THR A 339 -9.85 -0.97 19.03
CA THR A 339 -10.48 -2.11 19.71
C THR A 339 -11.99 -2.03 19.49
N ILE A 340 -12.55 -2.94 18.71
CA ILE A 340 -14.00 -3.04 18.53
C ILE A 340 -14.64 -3.77 19.71
N GLN A 341 -15.89 -3.41 20.04
CA GLN A 341 -16.70 -4.09 21.06
C GLN A 341 -17.78 -4.94 20.38
N PRO A 342 -18.22 -6.05 21.00
CA PRO A 342 -19.13 -6.99 20.37
C PRO A 342 -20.53 -6.41 20.14
N GLY A 343 -21.17 -6.85 19.07
CA GLY A 343 -22.57 -6.59 18.74
C GLY A 343 -22.81 -5.35 17.88
N ILE A 344 -23.86 -5.40 17.05
CA ILE A 344 -24.18 -4.37 16.04
C ILE A 344 -24.41 -2.97 16.63
N VAL A 345 -24.81 -2.86 17.89
CA VAL A 345 -24.97 -1.57 18.60
C VAL A 345 -23.65 -0.85 18.85
N ASN A 346 -22.53 -1.59 18.77
CA ASN A 346 -21.18 -1.08 18.91
C ASN A 346 -20.44 -1.04 17.56
N ALA A 347 -21.16 -1.21 16.44
CA ALA A 347 -20.54 -1.11 15.13
C ALA A 347 -19.90 0.27 14.94
N LEU A 348 -18.69 0.28 14.38
CA LEU A 348 -17.98 1.51 14.03
C LEU A 348 -18.42 1.96 12.64
N LEU A 349 -18.80 3.23 12.53
CA LEU A 349 -19.44 3.82 11.36
C LEU A 349 -18.53 4.83 10.67
N TYR A 350 -18.41 4.71 9.35
CA TYR A 350 -17.60 5.58 8.48
C TYR A 350 -18.42 5.96 7.25
N ASP A 351 -18.42 7.23 6.86
CA ASP A 351 -19.12 7.73 5.67
C ASP A 351 -18.15 7.96 4.52
N PHE A 352 -18.39 7.27 3.41
CA PHE A 352 -17.74 7.46 2.13
C PHE A 352 -18.62 8.33 1.24
N VAL A 353 -18.05 9.37 0.65
CA VAL A 353 -18.77 10.31 -0.20
C VAL A 353 -18.21 10.23 -1.61
N VAL A 354 -19.02 9.75 -2.55
CA VAL A 354 -18.74 9.85 -3.98
C VAL A 354 -19.38 11.17 -4.48
N PRO A 355 -18.58 12.17 -4.90
CA PRO A 355 -19.09 13.48 -5.31
C PRO A 355 -20.16 13.41 -6.41
N ALA A 356 -21.10 14.37 -6.39
CA ALA A 356 -22.09 14.50 -7.46
C ALA A 356 -21.40 14.73 -8.80
N GLY A 357 -21.86 14.04 -9.85
CA GLY A 357 -21.24 14.10 -11.17
C GLY A 357 -20.06 13.14 -11.36
N SER A 358 -19.57 12.50 -10.30
CA SER A 358 -18.50 11.50 -10.36
C SER A 358 -19.00 10.07 -10.10
N THR A 359 -18.13 9.11 -10.35
CA THR A 359 -18.30 7.70 -9.99
C THR A 359 -17.04 7.24 -9.27
N ALA A 360 -17.15 6.49 -8.17
CA ALA A 360 -16.00 5.79 -7.61
C ALA A 360 -15.68 4.60 -8.51
N LYS A 361 -14.69 4.77 -9.40
CA LYS A 361 -14.19 3.76 -10.33
C LYS A 361 -13.77 2.51 -9.57
N GLU A 362 -13.11 2.68 -8.43
CA GLU A 362 -12.80 1.61 -7.50
C GLU A 362 -12.98 2.07 -6.06
N LEU A 363 -13.67 1.27 -5.25
CA LEU A 363 -13.67 1.32 -3.80
C LEU A 363 -13.16 -0.01 -3.28
N SER A 364 -12.04 0.02 -2.54
CA SER A 364 -11.44 -1.16 -1.91
C SER A 364 -11.30 -0.88 -0.41
N ILE A 365 -12.00 -1.66 0.42
CA ILE A 365 -12.00 -1.54 1.88
C ILE A 365 -11.60 -2.89 2.44
N VAL A 366 -10.51 -2.94 3.20
CA VAL A 366 -10.03 -4.17 3.84
C VAL A 366 -9.94 -3.99 5.35
N SER A 367 -10.49 -4.95 6.09
CA SER A 367 -10.22 -5.13 7.52
C SER A 367 -9.35 -6.36 7.71
N SER A 368 -8.39 -6.30 8.64
CA SER A 368 -7.60 -7.44 9.06
C SER A 368 -7.38 -7.42 10.57
N TRP A 369 -7.34 -8.60 11.19
CA TRP A 369 -7.09 -8.74 12.62
C TRP A 369 -6.27 -10.00 12.90
N ASN A 370 -5.52 -10.00 13.99
CA ASN A 370 -4.73 -11.16 14.39
C ASN A 370 -5.58 -12.17 15.16
N ALA A 371 -5.41 -13.47 14.86
CA ALA A 371 -5.80 -14.53 15.77
C ALA A 371 -4.97 -14.46 17.05
N GLN A 372 -5.65 -14.50 18.20
CA GLN A 372 -5.00 -14.55 19.50
C GLN A 372 -4.75 -15.99 19.91
N ILE A 373 -3.52 -16.28 20.34
CA ILE A 373 -3.11 -17.63 20.71
C ILE A 373 -2.53 -17.60 22.12
N SER A 374 -2.77 -18.67 22.88
CA SER A 374 -2.16 -18.86 24.20
C SER A 374 -1.61 -20.27 24.35
N ALA A 375 -0.60 -20.39 25.22
CA ALA A 375 -0.06 -21.68 25.63
C ALA A 375 -1.10 -22.50 26.42
N PRO A 376 -1.05 -23.85 26.38
CA PRO A 376 -0.06 -24.68 25.69
C PRO A 376 -0.31 -24.81 24.18
N PHE A 377 0.74 -24.68 23.36
CA PHE A 377 0.66 -24.56 21.90
C PHE A 377 0.31 -25.86 21.18
N ASN A 378 0.55 -27.04 21.76
CA ASN A 378 0.19 -28.31 21.14
C ASN A 378 -1.34 -28.55 21.09
N VAL A 379 -2.11 -27.89 21.96
CA VAL A 379 -3.59 -28.01 22.03
C VAL A 379 -4.32 -26.67 22.02
N GLY A 380 -3.60 -25.54 22.07
CA GLY A 380 -4.18 -24.20 22.05
C GLY A 380 -5.05 -24.00 20.82
N ILE A 381 -6.22 -23.41 21.01
CA ILE A 381 -7.14 -23.10 19.91
C ILE A 381 -6.97 -21.62 19.60
N PRO A 382 -6.66 -21.24 18.35
CA PRO A 382 -6.67 -19.84 17.94
C PRO A 382 -8.03 -19.21 18.23
N VAL A 383 -8.03 -18.09 18.94
CA VAL A 383 -9.22 -17.26 19.16
C VAL A 383 -9.25 -16.24 18.04
N VAL A 384 -10.26 -16.36 17.18
CA VAL A 384 -10.47 -15.50 16.02
C VAL A 384 -11.83 -14.87 16.18
N ALA A 385 -11.87 -13.55 16.21
CA ALA A 385 -13.13 -12.81 16.20
C ALA A 385 -13.80 -12.94 14.81
N ASP A 386 -15.12 -12.92 14.78
CA ASP A 386 -15.93 -12.81 13.56
C ASP A 386 -16.24 -11.32 13.36
N LEU A 387 -15.47 -10.67 12.50
CA LEU A 387 -15.67 -9.27 12.11
C LEU A 387 -16.38 -9.23 10.76
N ASN A 388 -17.27 -8.27 10.58
CA ASN A 388 -18.05 -8.11 9.36
C ASN A 388 -17.97 -6.67 8.86
N LEU A 389 -17.90 -6.50 7.53
CA LEU A 389 -18.02 -5.23 6.82
C LEU A 389 -19.36 -5.19 6.09
N GLU A 390 -20.14 -4.14 6.33
CA GLU A 390 -21.36 -3.85 5.57
C GLU A 390 -21.36 -2.39 5.11
N LEU A 391 -21.31 -2.16 3.80
CA LEU A 391 -21.51 -0.86 3.17
C LEU A 391 -22.99 -0.69 2.80
N VAL A 392 -23.63 0.34 3.33
CA VAL A 392 -25.03 0.67 3.04
C VAL A 392 -25.17 2.01 2.35
N ASP A 393 -26.19 2.15 1.50
CA ASP A 393 -26.58 3.42 0.90
C ASP A 393 -27.29 4.36 1.89
N SER A 394 -27.62 5.56 1.44
CA SER A 394 -28.38 6.54 2.24
C SER A 394 -29.79 6.08 2.67
N GLY A 395 -30.34 5.05 2.03
CA GLY A 395 -31.60 4.39 2.39
C GLY A 395 -31.42 3.28 3.44
N GLY A 396 -30.17 2.91 3.75
CA GLY A 396 -29.81 1.84 4.66
C GLY A 396 -29.81 0.45 4.04
N ALA A 397 -29.91 0.33 2.71
CA ALA A 397 -29.80 -0.94 2.01
C ALA A 397 -28.31 -1.27 1.77
N THR A 398 -27.93 -2.53 1.97
CA THR A 398 -26.60 -3.03 1.59
C THR A 398 -26.37 -2.78 0.10
N VAL A 399 -25.21 -2.25 -0.24
CA VAL A 399 -24.83 -1.95 -1.62
C VAL A 399 -24.70 -3.24 -2.42
N ASP A 400 -25.40 -3.31 -3.54
CA ASP A 400 -25.33 -4.38 -4.54
C ASP A 400 -25.57 -3.74 -5.91
N ILE A 401 -24.49 -3.47 -6.65
CA ILE A 401 -24.54 -2.73 -7.92
C ILE A 401 -24.65 -3.67 -9.13
N THR A 402 -24.30 -4.94 -8.96
CA THR A 402 -24.42 -5.97 -10.00
C THR A 402 -25.28 -7.15 -9.52
N PRO A 403 -26.57 -6.90 -9.21
CA PRO A 403 -27.41 -7.90 -8.58
C PRO A 403 -27.55 -9.15 -9.45
N GLY A 404 -27.32 -10.32 -8.83
CA GLY A 404 -27.46 -11.63 -9.46
C GLY A 404 -26.15 -12.22 -10.02
N ASN A 405 -25.01 -11.57 -9.81
CA ASN A 405 -23.67 -12.15 -10.08
C ASN A 405 -23.23 -13.19 -9.02
N GLY A 406 -23.96 -13.32 -7.91
CA GLY A 406 -23.63 -14.24 -6.80
C GLY A 406 -22.85 -13.59 -5.65
N VAL A 407 -22.53 -12.31 -5.75
CA VAL A 407 -21.83 -11.49 -4.75
C VAL A 407 -22.74 -10.31 -4.37
N VAL A 408 -22.81 -9.98 -3.08
CA VAL A 408 -23.40 -8.71 -2.62
C VAL A 408 -22.21 -7.81 -2.32
N GLU A 409 -21.84 -6.91 -3.22
CA GLU A 409 -20.49 -6.30 -3.17
C GLU A 409 -20.26 -5.43 -1.92
N GLY A 410 -21.32 -4.89 -1.33
CA GLY A 410 -21.29 -4.15 -0.08
C GLY A 410 -21.27 -5.01 1.19
N LEU A 411 -21.16 -6.35 1.11
CA LEU A 411 -21.13 -7.23 2.28
C LEU A 411 -19.91 -8.15 2.24
N SER A 412 -19.11 -8.10 3.30
CA SER A 412 -18.03 -9.05 3.57
C SER A 412 -18.21 -9.61 4.98
N ALA A 413 -18.51 -10.91 5.07
CA ALA A 413 -18.97 -11.57 6.29
C ALA A 413 -18.48 -13.02 6.38
N SER A 414 -17.17 -13.24 6.27
CA SER A 414 -16.58 -14.57 6.41
C SER A 414 -16.62 -15.03 7.86
N THR A 415 -17.02 -16.28 8.06
CA THR A 415 -17.04 -16.91 9.40
C THR A 415 -15.74 -17.63 9.74
N VAL A 416 -14.78 -17.67 8.81
CA VAL A 416 -13.53 -18.43 8.98
C VAL A 416 -12.28 -17.57 8.79
N ASP A 417 -12.34 -16.52 7.98
CA ASP A 417 -11.22 -15.63 7.71
C ASP A 417 -11.00 -14.62 8.84
N ASN A 418 -9.76 -14.12 8.92
CA ASN A 418 -9.39 -12.98 9.75
C ASN A 418 -9.11 -11.73 8.90
N VAL A 419 -9.79 -11.67 7.77
CA VAL A 419 -9.76 -10.61 6.76
C VAL A 419 -11.17 -10.47 6.20
N GLU A 420 -11.63 -9.24 6.05
CA GLU A 420 -12.82 -8.90 5.26
C GLU A 420 -12.43 -7.92 4.16
N HIS A 421 -13.05 -8.03 2.99
CA HIS A 421 -12.75 -7.20 1.83
C HIS A 421 -14.03 -6.85 1.06
N ILE A 422 -14.34 -5.56 1.02
CA ILE A 422 -15.32 -4.99 0.11
C ILE A 422 -14.55 -4.43 -1.10
N TYR A 423 -14.88 -4.91 -2.29
CA TYR A 423 -14.38 -4.38 -3.55
C TYR A 423 -15.54 -4.07 -4.49
N ILE A 424 -15.68 -2.80 -4.84
CA ILE A 424 -16.76 -2.31 -5.70
C ILE A 424 -16.16 -1.47 -6.81
N SER A 425 -16.49 -1.80 -8.06
CA SER A 425 -16.15 -0.98 -9.23
C SER A 425 -17.35 -0.14 -9.66
N ASP A 426 -17.13 1.08 -10.12
CA ASP A 426 -18.17 1.96 -10.65
C ASP A 426 -19.31 2.30 -9.67
N LEU A 427 -18.98 2.50 -8.39
CA LEU A 427 -19.95 2.92 -7.36
C LEU A 427 -20.47 4.35 -7.67
N PRO A 428 -21.78 4.55 -7.89
CA PRO A 428 -22.32 5.85 -8.29
C PRO A 428 -22.16 6.95 -7.22
N ALA A 429 -22.27 8.21 -7.64
CA ALA A 429 -22.39 9.36 -6.74
C ALA A 429 -23.40 9.14 -5.60
N GLY A 430 -23.00 9.47 -4.38
CA GLY A 430 -23.81 9.25 -3.18
C GLY A 430 -23.00 9.25 -1.90
N THR A 431 -23.71 9.12 -0.77
CA THR A 431 -23.10 8.89 0.54
C THR A 431 -23.41 7.47 0.97
N TYR A 432 -22.36 6.74 1.36
CA TYR A 432 -22.42 5.35 1.78
C TYR A 432 -21.82 5.21 3.17
N THR A 433 -22.48 4.48 4.05
CA THR A 433 -21.99 4.24 5.40
C THR A 433 -21.44 2.83 5.50
N LEU A 434 -20.14 2.70 5.77
CA LEU A 434 -19.53 1.44 6.18
C LEU A 434 -19.83 1.19 7.65
N LYS A 435 -20.24 -0.03 7.97
CA LYS A 435 -20.36 -0.56 9.32
C LYS A 435 -19.33 -1.67 9.51
N VAL A 436 -18.46 -1.49 10.49
CA VAL A 436 -17.59 -2.56 10.99
C VAL A 436 -18.21 -3.09 12.27
N SER A 437 -18.47 -4.40 12.33
CA SER A 437 -19.04 -5.05 13.52
C SER A 437 -18.23 -6.28 13.90
N SER A 438 -18.36 -6.73 15.16
CA SER A 438 -17.69 -7.93 15.66
C SER A 438 -18.58 -8.72 16.61
N ASP A 439 -18.35 -10.03 16.71
CA ASP A 439 -18.94 -10.91 17.72
C ASP A 439 -18.26 -10.83 19.09
N SER A 440 -17.06 -10.27 19.15
CA SER A 440 -16.19 -10.25 20.34
C SER A 440 -15.42 -8.93 20.46
N THR A 441 -14.73 -8.73 21.58
CA THR A 441 -13.85 -7.57 21.74
C THR A 441 -12.51 -7.89 21.10
N HIS A 442 -12.09 -7.11 20.11
CA HIS A 442 -10.88 -7.43 19.34
C HIS A 442 -10.21 -6.19 18.75
N ASP A 443 -8.89 -6.21 18.60
CA ASP A 443 -8.16 -5.16 17.88
C ASP A 443 -8.17 -5.48 16.39
N PHE A 444 -8.37 -4.47 15.55
CA PHE A 444 -8.37 -4.63 14.10
C PHE A 444 -7.72 -3.44 13.42
N GLY A 445 -7.14 -3.70 12.24
CA GLY A 445 -6.74 -2.69 11.28
C GLY A 445 -7.77 -2.58 10.16
N LEU A 446 -8.07 -1.36 9.74
CA LEU A 446 -8.91 -1.05 8.58
C LEU A 446 -8.12 -0.16 7.62
N ALA A 447 -8.26 -0.40 6.34
CA ALA A 447 -7.70 0.47 5.30
C ALA A 447 -8.67 0.58 4.14
N TRP A 448 -8.67 1.74 3.49
CA TRP A 448 -9.51 1.97 2.33
C TRP A 448 -8.83 2.87 1.31
N ARG A 449 -9.14 2.59 0.04
CA ARG A 449 -8.91 3.49 -1.08
C ARG A 449 -10.18 3.63 -1.89
N MET A 450 -10.46 4.85 -2.32
CA MET A 450 -11.55 5.20 -3.20
C MET A 450 -11.00 6.09 -4.30
N THR A 451 -11.02 5.58 -5.52
CA THR A 451 -10.58 6.30 -6.71
C THR A 451 -11.82 6.77 -7.45
N THR A 452 -12.02 8.08 -7.54
CA THR A 452 -13.20 8.70 -8.17
C THR A 452 -12.87 9.23 -9.54
N TYR A 453 -13.63 8.80 -10.54
CA TYR A 453 -13.60 9.34 -11.89
C TYR A 453 -14.70 10.37 -12.07
N SER A 454 -14.32 11.58 -12.49
CA SER A 454 -15.25 12.61 -12.92
C SER A 454 -15.20 12.73 -14.45
N PRO A 455 -16.29 12.39 -15.17
CA PRO A 455 -16.37 12.63 -16.62
C PRO A 455 -16.46 14.13 -16.95
N THR A 456 -16.52 15.01 -15.95
CA THR A 456 -16.59 16.46 -16.15
C THR A 456 -15.32 17.13 -15.63
N ALA A 457 -14.67 17.90 -16.50
CA ALA A 457 -13.59 18.82 -16.15
C ALA A 457 -14.05 20.07 -15.36
N ASP A 458 -15.18 19.98 -14.65
CA ASP A 458 -15.72 21.02 -13.77
C ASP A 458 -15.06 20.88 -12.39
N PHE A 459 -13.76 21.20 -12.35
CA PHE A 459 -12.93 21.03 -11.16
C PHE A 459 -13.35 21.94 -10.00
N ASN A 460 -14.01 23.07 -10.28
CA ASN A 460 -14.46 23.99 -9.24
C ASN A 460 -15.91 23.75 -8.77
N GLY A 461 -16.64 22.86 -9.44
CA GLY A 461 -17.98 22.41 -9.08
C GLY A 461 -19.08 23.47 -9.29
N ASP A 462 -18.87 24.45 -10.16
CA ASP A 462 -19.84 25.51 -10.46
C ASP A 462 -20.83 25.14 -11.57
N GLY A 463 -20.67 23.96 -12.17
CA GLY A 463 -21.51 23.43 -13.23
C GLY A 463 -21.06 23.83 -14.64
N LEU A 464 -19.90 24.47 -14.80
CA LEU A 464 -19.34 24.88 -16.09
C LEU A 464 -17.90 24.36 -16.23
N VAL A 465 -17.52 23.91 -17.44
CA VAL A 465 -16.10 23.63 -17.76
C VAL A 465 -15.51 24.87 -18.42
N SER A 466 -14.63 25.57 -17.71
CA SER A 466 -14.14 26.90 -18.09
C SER A 466 -12.67 27.11 -17.76
N GLY A 467 -12.15 28.29 -18.10
CA GLY A 467 -10.82 28.71 -17.66
C GLY A 467 -10.63 28.75 -16.13
N ALA A 468 -11.71 28.80 -15.34
CA ALA A 468 -11.62 28.69 -13.88
C ALA A 468 -11.27 27.26 -13.43
N ASP A 469 -11.70 26.26 -14.17
CA ASP A 469 -11.38 24.85 -13.95
C ASP A 469 -9.96 24.53 -14.40
N LEU A 470 -9.54 25.06 -15.55
CA LEU A 470 -8.14 25.00 -15.96
C LEU A 470 -7.22 25.65 -14.92
N LEU A 471 -7.64 26.77 -14.31
CA LEU A 471 -6.89 27.39 -13.22
C LEU A 471 -6.87 26.51 -11.96
N ALA A 472 -7.96 25.81 -11.67
CA ALA A 472 -8.05 24.89 -10.55
C ALA A 472 -7.10 23.68 -10.74
N TRP A 473 -7.07 23.09 -11.94
CA TRP A 473 -6.08 22.10 -12.35
C TRP A 473 -4.65 22.63 -12.28
N GLN A 474 -4.37 23.83 -12.81
CA GLN A 474 -3.05 24.45 -12.77
C GLN A 474 -2.54 24.68 -11.35
N GLN A 475 -3.45 24.93 -10.39
CA GLN A 475 -3.10 25.05 -8.97
C GLN A 475 -2.75 23.70 -8.33
N GLY A 476 -3.33 22.62 -8.83
CA GLY A 476 -3.06 21.24 -8.42
C GLY A 476 -1.88 20.58 -9.15
N PHE A 477 -1.45 21.09 -10.30
CA PHE A 477 -0.42 20.47 -11.13
C PHE A 477 0.86 20.12 -10.35
N GLY A 478 1.26 18.85 -10.44
CA GLY A 478 2.40 18.26 -9.73
C GLY A 478 2.13 17.89 -8.27
N THR A 479 0.86 17.82 -7.84
CA THR A 479 0.48 17.36 -6.51
C THR A 479 -0.14 15.96 -6.54
N THR A 480 0.03 15.19 -5.47
CA THR A 480 -0.71 13.94 -5.25
C THR A 480 -1.99 14.23 -4.51
N VAL A 481 -3.10 13.67 -5.00
CA VAL A 481 -4.42 13.96 -4.45
C VAL A 481 -4.72 13.01 -3.28
N LEU A 482 -4.77 13.57 -2.07
CA LEU A 482 -5.35 12.89 -0.89
C LEU A 482 -6.76 13.38 -0.56
N ASP A 483 -7.27 14.37 -1.30
CA ASP A 483 -8.57 15.01 -1.06
C ASP A 483 -9.64 14.38 -1.96
N PRO A 484 -10.80 13.91 -1.43
CA PRO A 484 -11.95 13.48 -2.22
C PRO A 484 -12.52 14.54 -3.20
N LEU A 485 -12.05 15.79 -3.15
CA LEU A 485 -12.39 16.82 -4.15
C LEU A 485 -11.50 16.85 -5.40
N GLY A 486 -10.38 16.11 -5.44
CA GLY A 486 -9.59 15.82 -6.66
C GLY A 486 -9.56 16.91 -7.73
N VAL A 487 -9.29 18.16 -7.33
CA VAL A 487 -9.39 19.31 -8.20
C VAL A 487 -8.22 19.27 -9.19
N GLY A 488 -8.38 18.57 -10.31
CA GLY A 488 -7.37 18.42 -11.36
C GLY A 488 -7.07 16.99 -11.79
N ASP A 489 -7.40 15.96 -11.01
CA ASP A 489 -7.10 14.55 -11.31
C ASP A 489 -8.26 13.93 -12.13
N LEU A 490 -8.20 14.10 -13.45
CA LEU A 490 -9.23 13.71 -14.39
C LEU A 490 -9.13 12.24 -14.81
N ASP A 491 -7.94 11.66 -14.78
CA ASP A 491 -7.72 10.24 -15.12
C ASP A 491 -7.82 9.29 -13.91
N SER A 492 -7.84 9.88 -12.71
CA SER A 492 -8.00 9.22 -11.41
C SER A 492 -6.83 8.33 -11.04
N ASP A 493 -5.61 8.64 -11.47
CA ASP A 493 -4.41 7.90 -11.11
C ASP A 493 -3.75 8.37 -9.80
N SER A 494 -4.38 9.37 -9.14
CA SER A 494 -4.00 9.94 -7.84
C SER A 494 -2.83 10.93 -7.86
N ASP A 495 -2.43 11.41 -9.03
CA ASP A 495 -1.68 12.65 -9.18
C ASP A 495 -2.40 13.67 -10.09
N ILE A 496 -1.79 14.84 -10.28
CA ILE A 496 -2.34 15.88 -11.18
C ILE A 496 -1.23 16.24 -12.15
N ASP A 497 -1.29 15.73 -13.37
CA ASP A 497 -0.22 15.85 -14.35
C ASP A 497 -0.70 16.08 -15.80
N GLU A 498 0.17 15.84 -16.78
CA GLU A 498 -0.12 16.10 -18.19
C GLU A 498 -1.21 15.17 -18.76
N ASP A 499 -1.36 13.96 -18.20
CA ASP A 499 -2.38 12.99 -18.62
C ASP A 499 -3.80 13.52 -18.29
N ASP A 500 -3.96 14.22 -17.16
CA ASP A 500 -5.20 14.92 -16.83
C ASP A 500 -5.51 16.08 -17.75
N LEU A 501 -4.48 16.83 -18.15
CA LEU A 501 -4.65 17.97 -19.07
C LEU A 501 -5.06 17.50 -20.45
N ASP A 502 -4.57 16.34 -20.88
CA ASP A 502 -4.96 15.73 -22.14
C ASP A 502 -6.42 15.26 -22.10
N LEU A 503 -6.90 14.73 -20.97
CA LEU A 503 -8.33 14.46 -20.79
C LEU A 503 -9.17 15.74 -20.65
N PHE A 504 -8.64 16.80 -20.02
CA PHE A 504 -9.32 18.10 -19.93
C PHE A 504 -9.61 18.65 -21.33
N ALA A 505 -8.63 18.59 -22.23
CA ALA A 505 -8.76 19.03 -23.63
C ALA A 505 -9.82 18.25 -24.43
N LEU A 506 -10.21 17.05 -23.99
CA LEU A 506 -11.26 16.22 -24.59
C LEU A 506 -12.67 16.52 -24.04
N SER A 507 -12.80 17.37 -23.02
CA SER A 507 -14.00 17.51 -22.19
C SER A 507 -14.64 18.92 -22.18
N GLY A 508 -14.14 19.85 -23.00
CA GLY A 508 -14.49 21.27 -22.92
C GLY A 508 -15.84 21.69 -23.54
N THR A 509 -16.11 22.99 -23.47
CA THR A 509 -17.40 23.61 -23.84
C THR A 509 -17.65 23.54 -25.35
N LEU A 510 -18.38 22.52 -25.83
CA LEU A 510 -18.55 22.22 -27.25
C LEU A 510 -19.34 23.24 -28.10
N THR A 511 -19.86 24.34 -27.54
CA THR A 511 -20.53 25.42 -28.29
C THR A 511 -20.67 26.73 -27.52
N ASN A 512 -20.57 27.87 -28.23
CA ASN A 512 -20.75 29.24 -27.72
C ASN A 512 -19.75 29.66 -26.63
N ALA A 513 -18.56 29.10 -26.65
CA ALA A 513 -17.46 29.63 -25.87
C ALA A 513 -17.11 31.04 -26.37
N ALA A 514 -16.61 31.86 -25.45
CA ALA A 514 -16.04 33.17 -25.76
C ALA A 514 -14.63 33.21 -25.17
N LEU A 515 -13.81 34.15 -25.61
CA LEU A 515 -12.43 34.33 -25.09
C LEU A 515 -12.32 34.32 -23.54
N GLY A 516 -13.35 34.79 -22.84
CA GLY A 516 -13.38 34.77 -21.36
C GLY A 516 -13.63 33.39 -20.74
N ASN A 517 -13.97 32.39 -21.56
CA ASN A 517 -14.36 31.04 -21.20
C ASN A 517 -13.30 29.99 -21.54
N GLY A 518 -12.23 30.36 -22.27
CA GLY A 518 -11.16 29.43 -22.66
C GLY A 518 -10.93 29.28 -24.16
N ASP A 519 -11.82 29.84 -24.99
CA ASP A 519 -11.76 29.90 -26.47
C ASP A 519 -10.65 30.85 -26.93
N ALA A 520 -9.42 30.36 -26.83
CA ALA A 520 -8.19 31.10 -27.12
C ALA A 520 -8.02 31.34 -28.62
N ASP A 521 -8.49 30.43 -29.47
CA ASP A 521 -8.37 30.54 -30.92
C ASP A 521 -9.59 31.21 -31.60
N GLY A 522 -10.71 31.33 -30.89
CA GLY A 522 -11.89 32.10 -31.27
C GLY A 522 -12.90 31.34 -32.13
N ASP A 523 -12.84 30.00 -32.16
CA ASP A 523 -13.70 29.16 -32.98
C ASP A 523 -15.05 28.81 -32.33
N GLY A 524 -15.19 29.13 -31.04
CA GLY A 524 -16.45 29.07 -30.29
C GLY A 524 -16.68 27.77 -29.53
N ASP A 525 -15.66 26.95 -29.34
CA ASP A 525 -15.61 25.90 -28.32
C ASP A 525 -14.36 26.02 -27.41
N VAL A 526 -14.10 25.01 -26.58
CA VAL A 526 -12.89 24.94 -25.75
C VAL A 526 -12.31 23.54 -25.90
N ASP A 527 -11.23 23.37 -26.65
CA ASP A 527 -10.65 22.06 -26.93
C ASP A 527 -9.10 22.05 -27.06
N ALA A 528 -8.55 21.03 -27.71
CA ALA A 528 -7.11 20.88 -27.89
C ALA A 528 -6.48 21.97 -28.80
N ASP A 529 -7.27 22.58 -29.69
CA ASP A 529 -6.82 23.63 -30.59
C ASP A 529 -6.57 24.93 -29.81
N ASP A 530 -7.33 25.20 -28.75
CA ASP A 530 -7.07 26.30 -27.81
C ASP A 530 -5.79 26.11 -27.00
N LYS A 531 -5.54 24.88 -26.52
CA LYS A 531 -4.29 24.51 -25.82
C LYS A 531 -3.09 24.75 -26.74
N MET A 532 -3.21 24.36 -28.01
CA MET A 532 -2.18 24.58 -29.02
C MET A 532 -1.99 26.08 -29.35
N PHE A 533 -3.08 26.84 -29.48
CA PHE A 533 -3.02 28.27 -29.76
C PHE A 533 -2.38 29.05 -28.62
N PHE A 534 -2.73 28.72 -27.38
CA PHE A 534 -2.12 29.29 -26.18
C PHE A 534 -0.63 28.94 -26.11
N ALA A 535 -0.24 27.69 -26.31
CA ALA A 535 1.15 27.27 -26.32
C ALA A 535 1.99 27.98 -27.41
N GLN A 536 1.40 28.30 -28.55
CA GLN A 536 2.05 29.04 -29.63
C GLN A 536 2.17 30.55 -29.38
N THR A 537 1.27 31.13 -28.59
CA THR A 537 1.21 32.58 -28.33
C THR A 537 1.76 32.97 -26.95
N TYR A 538 1.96 32.01 -26.05
CA TYR A 538 2.54 32.22 -24.73
C TYR A 538 3.96 32.77 -24.82
N GLY A 539 4.16 33.99 -24.30
CA GLY A 539 5.45 34.68 -24.34
C GLY A 539 5.75 35.42 -25.65
N ALA A 540 4.84 35.41 -26.63
CA ALA A 540 4.98 36.23 -27.83
C ALA A 540 4.79 37.72 -27.50
N ALA A 541 5.72 38.56 -27.94
CA ALA A 541 5.57 40.01 -27.81
C ALA A 541 4.38 40.48 -28.67
N LEU A 542 3.45 41.23 -28.07
CA LEU A 542 2.35 41.84 -28.81
C LEU A 542 2.91 42.65 -29.99
N PRO A 543 2.42 42.44 -31.23
CA PRO A 543 2.89 43.21 -32.37
C PRO A 543 2.61 44.69 -32.11
N SER A 544 3.66 45.50 -32.18
CA SER A 544 3.54 46.96 -32.09
C SER A 544 2.56 47.43 -33.16
N SER A 545 1.43 47.95 -32.70
CA SER A 545 0.29 48.36 -33.51
C SER A 545 0.67 49.40 -34.55
N SER A 546 0.77 48.98 -35.81
CA SER A 546 0.64 49.86 -36.97
C SER A 546 -0.10 49.11 -38.08
N VAL A 547 -1.44 49.24 -38.08
CA VAL A 547 -2.31 49.45 -39.24
C VAL A 547 -3.74 49.17 -38.75
N LEU A 548 -4.48 50.25 -38.48
CA LEU A 548 -5.94 50.34 -38.66
C LEU A 548 -6.30 51.83 -38.62
N GLN A 549 -6.00 52.52 -39.73
CA GLN A 549 -6.70 53.76 -40.07
C GLN A 549 -7.96 53.36 -40.86
N GLY A 550 -9.14 53.59 -40.28
CA GLY A 550 -10.38 53.45 -41.04
C GLY A 550 -11.66 53.39 -40.24
N GLN A 551 -12.08 54.54 -39.68
CA GLN A 551 -13.46 54.94 -39.35
C GLN A 551 -14.00 54.77 -37.91
N THR A 552 -13.87 55.89 -37.17
CA THR A 552 -14.82 56.56 -36.24
C THR A 552 -15.24 55.81 -34.96
N SER A 553 -14.68 56.09 -33.78
CA SER A 553 -14.80 57.30 -32.91
C SER A 553 -16.17 57.52 -32.24
N LEU A 554 -16.33 57.00 -31.03
CA LEU A 554 -16.96 57.71 -29.90
C LEU A 554 -16.20 57.35 -28.62
N ALA A 555 -15.18 58.15 -28.32
CA ALA A 555 -14.58 58.20 -27.00
C ALA A 555 -15.47 59.06 -26.09
N ALA A 556 -15.95 58.48 -25.00
CA ALA A 556 -16.47 59.19 -23.83
C ALA A 556 -15.67 58.68 -22.62
N GLY A 557 -15.15 59.62 -21.84
CA GLY A 557 -13.94 59.44 -21.05
C GLY A 557 -14.10 58.72 -19.71
N VAL A 558 -13.01 58.10 -19.28
CA VAL A 558 -12.76 57.73 -17.90
C VAL A 558 -12.03 58.90 -17.24
N PRO A 559 -12.59 59.55 -16.20
CA PRO A 559 -11.91 60.63 -15.49
C PRO A 559 -10.79 60.09 -14.60
N GLU A 560 -9.56 60.58 -14.78
CA GLU A 560 -8.46 60.36 -13.84
C GLU A 560 -8.59 61.27 -12.60
N PRO A 561 -8.11 60.83 -11.42
CA PRO A 561 -8.15 61.63 -10.21
C PRO A 561 -7.12 62.78 -10.29
N SER A 562 -7.61 64.01 -10.19
CA SER A 562 -6.79 65.21 -10.16
C SER A 562 -6.04 65.36 -8.82
N SER A 563 -4.73 65.56 -8.94
CA SER A 563 -3.90 66.08 -7.87
C SER A 563 -3.98 67.61 -7.86
N LEU A 564 -4.25 68.23 -6.70
CA LEU A 564 -4.02 69.66 -6.50
C LEU A 564 -3.66 70.00 -5.03
N LEU A 565 -2.55 70.72 -4.92
CA LEU A 565 -1.77 71.20 -3.78
C LEU A 565 -2.51 71.90 -2.62
N SER A 566 -1.93 71.84 -1.41
CA SER A 566 -1.26 72.97 -0.68
C SER A 566 -0.92 72.54 0.77
N ALA A 567 0.33 72.40 1.22
CA ALA A 567 1.35 73.40 1.64
C ALA A 567 1.26 73.87 3.13
N ILE A 568 2.42 73.76 3.82
CA ILE A 568 2.99 74.63 4.90
C ILE A 568 3.02 74.14 6.39
N LEU A 569 4.27 74.13 6.94
CA LEU A 569 4.77 74.24 8.34
C LEU A 569 4.50 73.09 9.33
N GLY A 570 5.44 72.60 10.17
CA GLY A 570 6.80 73.02 10.50
C GLY A 570 7.43 72.05 11.54
N PHE A 571 8.76 72.12 11.63
CA PHE A 571 9.69 71.62 12.67
C PHE A 571 9.12 71.00 13.96
N PHE A 572 9.65 69.84 14.39
CA PHE A 572 10.55 69.71 15.55
C PHE A 572 11.03 68.26 15.82
N LEU A 573 12.36 68.09 15.85
CA LEU A 573 13.23 67.28 16.73
C LEU A 573 12.94 65.80 17.08
N TRP A 574 13.94 64.97 16.71
CA TRP A 574 14.76 64.10 17.57
C TRP A 574 14.12 63.00 18.43
N GLY A 575 14.61 61.75 18.24
CA GLY A 575 14.56 60.73 19.29
C GLY A 575 14.82 59.29 18.82
N SER A 576 16.10 58.88 18.80
CA SER A 576 16.65 57.54 19.15
C SER A 576 15.91 56.28 18.65
N CYS A 577 16.47 55.49 17.73
CA CYS A 577 17.53 54.49 17.97
C CYS A 577 17.19 53.49 19.09
N GLN A 578 16.92 52.22 18.77
CA GLN A 578 17.80 51.08 19.10
C GLN A 578 17.34 49.76 18.48
N ARG A 579 18.33 49.03 17.96
CA ARG A 579 18.33 47.60 17.60
C ARG A 579 18.15 46.73 18.84
N ARG A 580 17.67 45.49 18.64
CA ARG A 580 18.33 44.29 19.18
C ARG A 580 17.87 43.01 18.47
N ALA A 581 18.82 42.11 18.30
CA ALA A 581 18.70 40.80 17.68
C ALA A 581 19.37 39.75 18.60
N TRP A 582 19.13 38.47 18.26
CA TRP A 582 19.80 37.22 18.72
C TRP A 582 19.35 36.69 20.11
N ALA A 583 19.32 35.39 20.43
CA ALA A 583 19.84 34.17 19.79
C ALA A 583 19.10 32.91 20.29
N SER A 584 19.38 31.80 19.60
CA SER A 584 19.20 30.39 19.96
C SER A 584 19.82 29.94 21.30
N VAL A 585 19.21 28.91 21.88
CA VAL A 585 19.86 27.79 22.59
C VAL A 585 19.33 26.52 21.94
#